data_AF-A0A3M1L5F9-F1
#
_entry.id   AF-A0A3M1L5F9-F1
#
_cell.length_a   1.000
_cell.length_b   1.000
_cell.length_c   1.000
_cell.angle_alpha   90.00
_cell.angle_beta   90.00
_cell.angle_gamma   90.00
#
_symmetry.space_group_name_H-M   'P 1'
#
loop_
_entity.id
_entity.type
_entity.pdbx_description
1 polymer ?
#
loop_
_entity_poly.entity_id
_entity_poly.type
_entity_poly.pdbx_seq_one_letter_code
_entity_poly.pdbx_strand_id
1 'polypeptide(L)' 'QRELNGVLDCTPSWNFCKFVLDEGGRPTHFFPPEVSPLDEALLEALGISLA' A
#
# COMPACT_ATOMS: atom_id res chain seq x y z
N GLN A 1 -17.14 7.26 -6.12
CA GLN A 1 -16.02 6.73 -5.31
C GLN A 1 -14.65 7.03 -5.92
N ARG A 2 -14.46 6.94 -7.25
CA ARG A 2 -13.19 7.28 -7.92
C ARG A 2 -12.59 8.65 -7.55
N GLU A 3 -13.44 9.65 -7.34
CA GLU A 3 -13.02 11.03 -7.00
C GLU A 3 -12.51 11.19 -5.56
N LEU A 4 -12.82 10.25 -4.66
CA LEU A 4 -12.38 10.29 -3.24
C LEU A 4 -11.12 9.47 -2.99
N ASN A 5 -10.74 8.59 -3.92
CA ASN A 5 -9.61 7.66 -3.75
C ASN A 5 -8.24 8.29 -4.11
N GLY A 6 -8.20 9.57 -4.47
CA GLY A 6 -6.95 10.27 -4.79
C GLY A 6 -6.17 9.58 -5.93
N VAL A 7 -4.94 9.16 -5.65
CA VAL A 7 -3.95 8.65 -6.63
C VAL A 7 -4.14 7.15 -6.94
N LEU A 8 -4.81 6.39 -6.08
CA LEU A 8 -4.92 4.93 -6.20
C LEU A 8 -6.39 4.52 -6.29
N ASP A 9 -6.84 4.13 -7.49
CA ASP A 9 -8.16 3.53 -7.69
C ASP A 9 -8.12 2.05 -7.28
N CYS A 10 -8.03 1.80 -5.97
CA CYS A 10 -8.06 0.46 -5.40
C CYS A 10 -9.29 0.29 -4.51
N THR A 11 -10.18 -0.62 -4.91
CA THR A 11 -11.31 -1.02 -4.08
C THR A 11 -10.81 -2.02 -3.04
N PRO A 12 -10.97 -1.77 -1.72
CA PRO A 12 -10.62 -2.76 -0.71
C PRO A 12 -11.43 -4.03 -0.94
N SER A 13 -10.75 -5.11 -1.32
CA SER A 13 -11.37 -6.37 -1.74
C SER A 13 -11.71 -7.27 -0.56
N TRP A 14 -10.96 -7.16 0.54
CA TRP A 14 -11.16 -7.93 1.78
C TRP A 14 -10.42 -7.30 2.96
N ASN A 15 -10.58 -7.86 4.16
CA ASN A 15 -9.80 -7.45 5.33
C ASN A 15 -8.30 -7.62 5.07
N PHE A 16 -7.47 -6.80 5.74
CA PHE A 16 -6.00 -6.81 5.66
C PHE A 16 -5.39 -6.30 4.34
N CYS A 17 -6.13 -5.50 3.57
CA CYS A 17 -5.53 -4.62 2.56
C CYS A 17 -4.56 -3.63 3.23
N LYS A 18 -3.46 -3.30 2.56
CA LYS A 18 -2.39 -2.47 3.12
C LYS A 18 -2.13 -1.28 2.19
N PHE A 19 -1.87 -0.12 2.78
CA PHE A 19 -1.57 1.11 2.07
C PHE A 19 -0.26 1.68 2.62
N VAL A 20 0.62 2.10 1.73
CA VAL A 20 1.81 2.89 2.09
C VAL A 20 1.49 4.35 1.83
N LEU A 21 1.79 5.21 2.80
CA LEU A 21 1.60 6.66 2.72
C LEU A 21 2.95 7.37 2.69
N ASP A 22 3.06 8.48 1.96
CA ASP A 22 4.18 9.41 2.09
C ASP A 22 4.08 10.29 3.35
N GLU A 23 5.10 11.11 3.61
CA GLU A 23 5.13 12.05 4.76
C GLU A 23 4.01 13.11 4.71
N GLY A 24 3.45 13.37 3.52
CA GLY A 24 2.31 14.24 3.31
C GLY A 24 0.96 13.55 3.55
N GLY A 25 0.97 12.27 3.95
CA GLY A 25 -0.23 11.47 4.17
C GLY A 25 -0.92 10.99 2.89
N ARG A 26 -0.24 11.04 1.73
CA ARG A 26 -0.82 10.60 0.45
C ARG A 26 -0.49 9.13 0.19
N PRO A 27 -1.46 8.31 -0.25
CA PRO A 27 -1.20 6.92 -0.59
C PRO A 27 -0.32 6.81 -1.83
N THR A 28 0.76 6.03 -1.72
CA THR A 28 1.73 5.79 -2.79
C THR A 28 1.65 4.37 -3.34
N HIS A 29 1.28 3.40 -2.50
CA HIS A 29 1.14 1.99 -2.88
C HIS A 29 -0.07 1.33 -2.21
N PHE A 30 -0.61 0.32 -2.89
CA PHE A 30 -1.66 -0.57 -2.37
C PHE A 30 -1.20 -2.01 -2.50
N PHE A 31 -1.39 -2.80 -1.44
CA PHE A 31 -1.11 -4.22 -1.43
C PHE A 31 -2.36 -5.02 -1.02
N PRO A 32 -2.72 -6.06 -1.78
CA PRO A 32 -3.86 -6.89 -1.46
C PRO A 32 -3.64 -7.69 -0.15
N PRO A 33 -4.72 -8.28 0.40
CA PRO A 33 -4.69 -9.04 1.65
C PRO A 33 -3.62 -10.14 1.70
N GLU A 34 -3.44 -10.85 0.57
CA GLU A 34 -2.53 -11.99 0.41
C GLU A 34 -1.05 -11.65 0.53
N VAL A 35 -0.66 -10.39 0.34
CA VAL A 35 0.72 -9.95 0.46
C VAL A 35 1.17 -10.03 1.93
N SER A 36 2.28 -10.72 2.17
CA SER A 36 2.88 -10.83 3.50
C SER A 36 3.34 -9.46 4.03
N PRO A 37 3.23 -9.16 5.33
CA PRO A 37 3.85 -7.96 5.91
C PRO A 37 5.37 -7.87 5.74
N LEU A 38 6.04 -9.00 5.48
CA LEU A 38 7.49 -9.10 5.22
C LEU A 38 7.80 -9.36 3.75
N ASP A 39 6.82 -9.15 2.86
CA ASP A 39 7.04 -9.25 1.42
C ASP A 39 8.08 -8.21 0.98
N GLU A 40 9.00 -8.62 0.12
CA GLU A 40 10.11 -7.78 -0.34
C GLU A 40 9.62 -6.50 -1.00
N ALA A 41 8.55 -6.56 -1.81
CA ALA A 41 7.99 -5.38 -2.46
C ALA A 41 7.34 -4.41 -1.47
N LEU A 42 6.76 -4.92 -0.38
CA LEU A 42 6.21 -4.07 0.68
C LEU A 42 7.32 -3.42 1.49
N LEU A 43 8.38 -4.15 1.81
CA LEU A 43 9.55 -3.60 2.52
C LEU A 43 10.27 -2.54 1.67
N GLU A 44 10.43 -2.78 0.37
CA GLU A 44 10.99 -1.80 -0.57
C GLU A 44 10.12 -0.53 -0.65
N ALA A 45 8.79 -0.68 -0.71
CA ALA A 45 7.87 0.46 -0.68
C ALA A 45 7.95 1.28 0.63
N LEU A 46 8.38 0.65 1.73
CA LEU A 46 8.66 1.31 3.01
C LEU A 46 10.08 1.86 3.11
N GLY A 47 10.92 1.69 2.08
CA GLY A 47 12.33 2.11 2.09
C GLY A 47 13.23 1.23 2.98
N ILE A 48 12.79 0.01 3.29
CA ILE A 48 13.55 -0.96 4.09
C ILE A 48 14.34 -1.85 3.13
N SER A 49 15.66 -1.68 3.09
CA SER A 49 16.55 -2.59 2.37
C SER A 49 16.99 -3.73 3.29
N LEU A 50 16.70 -4.96 2.88
CA LEU A 50 17.30 -6.16 3.47
C LEU A 50 18.66 -6.37 2.80
N ALA A 51 19.73 -5.99 3.52
CA ALA A 51 21.10 -6.23 3.11
C ALA A 51 21.48 -7.72 3.13
#